data_AF-E3N4N2-F1
#
_entry.id   AF-E3N4N2-F1
#
_cell.length_a   1.000
_cell.length_b   1.000
_cell.length_c   1.000
_cell.angle_alpha   90.00
_cell.angle_beta   90.00
_cell.angle_gamma   90.00
#
_symmetry.space_group_name_H-M   'P 1'
#
loop_
_entity.id
_entity.type
_entity.pdbx_description
1 polymer ?
#
loop_
_entity_poly.entity_id
_entity_poly.type
_entity_poly.pdbx_seq_one_letter_code
_entity_poly.pdbx_strand_id
1 'polypeptide(L)'
;MTHSAAVLLTSFVISLGKVVEIDETAVLKAKYQRESILNRPTIWVFGLLERKTEKIAMFQVVKCDATTLLLIIQRSVALGTTIVSDGWTAYRRISKLRKSHGVINHKLNFVDPRDSSVHT
;
A
#
# COMPACT_ATOMS: atom_id res chain seq x y z
N MET A 1 17.24 -6.81 28.35
CA MET A 1 17.92 -7.53 27.25
C MET A 1 17.10 -7.35 25.99
N THR A 2 17.39 -6.28 25.25
CA THR A 2 16.73 -5.93 23.99
C THR A 2 17.16 -6.93 22.91
N HIS A 3 16.25 -7.77 22.45
CA HIS A 3 16.46 -8.51 21.20
C HIS A 3 16.33 -7.53 20.05
N SER A 4 17.45 -6.87 19.73
CA SER A 4 17.66 -6.24 18.44
C SER A 4 17.81 -7.36 17.42
N ALA A 5 16.68 -7.87 16.93
CA ALA A 5 16.66 -8.71 15.75
C ALA A 5 17.10 -7.83 14.57
N ALA A 6 18.36 -7.97 14.16
CA ALA A 6 18.81 -7.54 12.86
C ALA A 6 18.03 -8.37 11.83
N VAL A 7 16.89 -7.85 11.38
CA VAL A 7 16.22 -8.35 10.18
C VAL A 7 17.15 -7.99 9.03
N LEU A 8 17.83 -8.98 8.47
CA LEU A 8 18.50 -8.86 7.19
C LEU A 8 17.43 -8.54 6.13
N LEU A 9 17.15 -7.26 5.96
CA LEU A 9 16.42 -6.73 4.82
C LEU A 9 17.33 -6.95 3.61
N THR A 10 17.15 -8.07 2.91
CA THR A 10 17.15 -7.98 1.46
C THR A 10 16.13 -6.90 1.14
N SER A 11 16.62 -5.69 0.87
CA SER A 11 15.79 -4.50 0.72
C SER A 11 14.88 -4.71 -0.47
N PHE A 12 13.62 -5.05 -0.21
CA PHE A 12 12.60 -5.04 -1.25
C PHE A 12 12.49 -3.61 -1.76
N VAL A 13 12.95 -3.41 -2.99
CA VAL A 13 12.86 -2.13 -3.70
C VAL A 13 12.27 -2.40 -5.08
N ILE A 14 11.10 -1.83 -5.32
CA ILE A 14 10.53 -1.74 -6.66
C ILE A 14 11.46 -0.87 -7.50
N SER A 15 11.98 -1.44 -8.59
CA SER A 15 12.95 -0.78 -9.46
C SER A 15 12.30 0.29 -10.36
N LEU A 16 13.12 1.20 -10.91
CA LEU A 16 12.70 2.23 -11.87
C LEU A 16 11.92 1.63 -13.06
N GLY A 17 10.94 2.38 -13.60
CA GLY A 17 10.19 2.00 -14.80
C GLY A 17 9.16 0.89 -14.59
N LYS A 18 8.93 0.50 -13.33
CA LYS A 18 7.89 -0.47 -12.95
C LYS A 18 6.57 0.22 -12.61
N VAL A 19 5.49 -0.55 -12.70
CA VAL A 19 4.17 -0.18 -12.19
C VAL A 19 3.95 -0.97 -10.91
N VAL A 20 3.59 -0.28 -9.83
CA VAL A 20 3.30 -0.88 -8.53
C VAL A 20 1.90 -0.46 -8.08
N GLU A 21 1.12 -1.44 -7.67
CA GLU A 21 -0.14 -1.23 -6.96
C GLU A 21 0.13 -1.15 -5.46
N ILE A 22 -0.55 -0.25 -4.78
CA ILE A 22 -0.50 -0.13 -3.32
C ILE A 22 -1.91 -0.23 -2.75
N ASP A 23 -2.04 -0.93 -1.63
CA ASP A 23 -3.33 -1.11 -0.97
C ASP A 23 -3.16 -1.41 0.53
N GLU A 24 -4.23 -1.16 1.29
CA GLU A 24 -4.29 -1.38 2.73
C GLU A 24 -5.30 -2.47 3.08
N THR A 25 -4.84 -3.44 3.85
CA THR A 25 -5.68 -4.52 4.36
C THR A 25 -5.81 -4.43 5.87
N ALA A 26 -7.05 -4.28 6.35
CA ALA A 26 -7.39 -4.47 7.76
C ALA A 26 -7.63 -5.96 8.04
N VAL A 27 -6.77 -6.56 8.86
CA VAL A 27 -6.91 -7.95 9.30
C VAL A 27 -7.49 -7.98 10.70
N LEU A 28 -8.69 -8.57 10.81
CA LEU A 28 -9.40 -8.71 12.08
C LEU A 28 -9.57 -10.19 12.43
N LYS A 29 -9.38 -10.55 13.71
CA LYS A 29 -9.73 -11.89 14.18
C LYS A 29 -11.25 -12.02 14.25
N ALA A 30 -11.83 -12.87 13.41
CA ALA A 30 -13.22 -13.28 13.55
C ALA A 30 -13.33 -14.34 14.65
N LYS A 31 -14.09 -14.06 15.72
CA LYS A 31 -14.59 -15.08 16.65
C LYS A 31 -16.12 -15.06 16.58
N TYR A 32 -16.71 -16.25 16.53
CA TYR A 32 -18.15 -16.51 16.41
C TYR A 32 -19.00 -15.51 17.21
N GLN A 33 -19.76 -14.70 16.46
CA GLN A 33 -21.10 -14.18 16.79
C GLN A 33 -21.36 -13.79 18.25
N ARG A 34 -20.75 -12.70 18.75
CA ARG A 34 -21.22 -12.03 19.98
C ARG A 34 -20.70 -10.62 20.33
N GLU A 35 -19.77 -10.02 19.58
CA GLU A 35 -19.23 -8.70 19.96
C GLU A 35 -19.02 -7.74 18.77
N SER A 36 -19.29 -6.45 18.99
CA SER A 36 -19.15 -5.35 18.01
C SER A 36 -17.76 -5.31 17.36
N ILE A 37 -17.72 -5.16 16.03
CA ILE A 37 -16.50 -5.12 15.20
C ILE A 37 -15.59 -3.94 15.59
N LEU A 38 -16.18 -2.84 16.10
CA LEU A 38 -15.50 -1.56 16.34
C LEU A 38 -14.47 -1.58 17.50
N ASN A 39 -14.54 -2.55 18.41
CA ASN A 39 -13.66 -2.59 19.60
C ASN A 39 -12.50 -3.59 19.49
N ARG A 40 -12.25 -4.15 18.29
CA ARG A 40 -11.26 -5.22 18.13
C ARG A 40 -9.87 -4.67 17.76
N PRO A 41 -8.79 -5.27 18.29
CA PRO A 41 -7.45 -4.97 17.81
C PRO A 41 -7.38 -5.32 16.33
N THR A 42 -7.15 -4.29 15.51
CA THR A 42 -7.01 -4.41 14.06
C THR A 42 -5.52 -4.45 13.72
N ILE A 43 -5.11 -5.47 12.97
CA ILE A 43 -3.78 -5.51 12.39
C ILE A 43 -3.87 -4.87 11.01
N TRP A 44 -3.08 -3.83 10.78
CA TRP A 44 -2.99 -3.21 9.47
C TRP A 44 -1.81 -3.77 8.71
N VAL A 45 -2.06 -4.12 7.45
CA VAL A 45 -1.03 -4.53 6.50
C VAL A 45 -1.09 -3.58 5.31
N PHE A 46 0.05 -3.04 4.94
CA PHE A 46 0.22 -2.26 3.72
C PHE A 46 0.93 -3.10 2.67
N GLY A 47 0.28 -3.29 1.52
CA GLY A 47 0.76 -4.12 0.41
C GLY A 47 1.33 -3.29 -0.73
N LEU A 48 2.40 -3.79 -1.34
CA LEU A 48 2.95 -3.34 -2.62
C LEU A 48 2.98 -4.53 -3.57
N LEU A 49 2.40 -4.41 -4.77
CA LEU A 49 2.40 -5.42 -5.81
C LEU A 49 3.03 -4.87 -7.09
N GLU A 50 4.20 -5.39 -7.49
CA GLU A 50 4.80 -5.08 -8.80
C GLU A 50 4.01 -5.78 -9.91
N ARG A 51 3.45 -5.01 -10.85
CA ARG A 51 2.81 -5.60 -12.03
C ARG A 51 3.82 -6.33 -12.90
N LYS A 52 3.34 -7.32 -13.65
CA LYS A 52 4.09 -8.22 -14.56
C LYS A 52 5.00 -9.24 -13.87
N THR A 53 5.68 -8.89 -12.78
CA THR A 53 6.55 -9.83 -12.06
C THR A 53 5.88 -10.45 -10.84
N GLU A 54 4.73 -9.91 -10.42
CA GLU A 54 3.94 -10.37 -9.27
C GLU A 54 4.76 -10.38 -7.96
N LYS A 55 5.82 -9.56 -7.90
CA LYS A 55 6.60 -9.38 -6.69
C LYS A 55 5.77 -8.59 -5.68
N ILE A 56 5.57 -9.20 -4.52
CA ILE A 56 4.78 -8.62 -3.44
C ILE A 56 5.68 -8.29 -2.24
N ALA A 57 5.43 -7.14 -1.62
CA ALA A 57 5.87 -6.85 -0.27
C ALA A 57 4.69 -6.47 0.60
N MET A 58 4.70 -6.95 1.84
CA MET A 58 3.68 -6.65 2.84
C MET A 58 4.35 -6.10 4.10
N PHE A 59 3.83 -4.98 4.59
CA PHE A 59 4.33 -4.29 5.76
C PHE A 59 3.24 -4.26 6.82
N GLN A 60 3.46 -4.96 7.93
CA GLN A 60 2.60 -4.78 9.10
C GLN A 60 2.85 -3.37 9.66
N VAL A 61 1.80 -2.56 9.78
CA VAL A 61 1.87 -1.21 10.31
C VAL A 61 1.06 -1.09 11.59
N VAL A 62 1.60 -0.38 12.57
CA VAL A 62 0.87 -0.10 13.83
C VAL A 62 -0.31 0.83 13.56
N LYS A 63 -0.14 1.76 12.62
CA LYS A 63 -1.14 2.75 12.24
C LYS A 63 -1.20 2.88 10.72
N CYS A 64 -2.39 2.71 10.17
CA CYS A 64 -2.68 2.97 8.77
C CYS A 64 -2.98 4.46 8.60
N ASP A 65 -1.94 5.28 8.47
CA ASP A 65 -2.06 6.70 8.18
C ASP A 65 -1.09 7.16 7.09
N ALA A 66 -1.41 8.29 6.48
CA ALA A 66 -0.63 8.85 5.38
C ALA A 66 0.86 8.98 5.71
N THR A 67 1.22 9.34 6.94
CA THR A 67 2.62 9.54 7.31
C THR A 67 3.37 8.21 7.28
N THR A 68 2.81 7.17 7.89
CA THR A 68 3.42 5.84 7.92
C THR A 68 3.54 5.26 6.50
N LEU A 69 2.48 5.34 5.69
CA LEU A 69 2.47 4.74 4.36
C LEU A 69 3.41 5.46 3.40
N LEU A 70 3.44 6.80 3.42
CA LEU A 70 4.35 7.59 2.58
C LEU A 70 5.82 7.29 2.89
N LEU A 71 6.18 7.05 4.15
CA LEU A 71 7.53 6.66 4.54
C LEU A 71 7.92 5.29 3.97
N ILE A 72 6.99 4.33 3.96
CA ILE A 72 7.21 3.01 3.35
C ILE A 72 7.40 3.16 1.84
N ILE A 73 6.52 3.90 1.17
CA ILE A 73 6.62 4.17 -0.28
C ILE A 73 7.97 4.83 -0.64
N GLN A 74 8.46 5.77 0.18
CA GLN A 74 9.75 6.42 -0.05
C GLN A 74 10.93 5.46 0.05
N ARG A 75 10.85 4.45 0.93
CA ARG A 75 11.94 3.48 1.16
C ARG A 75 11.92 2.29 0.20
N SER A 76 10.73 1.87 -0.21
CA SER A 76 10.53 0.59 -0.92
C SER A 76 10.22 0.76 -2.40
N VAL A 77 10.04 1.99 -2.89
CA VAL A 77 9.72 2.26 -4.29
C VAL A 77 10.73 3.24 -4.86
N ALA A 78 11.47 2.85 -5.91
CA ALA A 78 12.43 3.76 -6.54
C ALA A 78 11.72 4.94 -7.23
N LEU A 79 12.39 6.08 -7.38
CA LEU A 79 11.86 7.18 -8.19
C LEU A 79 11.67 6.74 -9.65
N GLY A 80 10.69 7.34 -10.34
CA GLY A 80 10.35 7.00 -11.73
C GLY A 80 9.58 5.68 -11.91
N THR A 81 9.06 5.10 -10.82
CA THR A 81 7.98 4.12 -10.88
C THR A 81 6.63 4.80 -11.06
N THR A 82 5.69 4.11 -11.69
CA THR A 82 4.28 4.49 -11.66
C THR A 82 3.61 3.80 -10.48
N ILE A 83 3.04 4.59 -9.56
CA ILE A 83 2.23 4.05 -8.47
C ILE A 83 0.76 4.09 -8.91
N VAL A 84 0.02 3.02 -8.62
CA VAL A 84 -1.43 2.95 -8.78
C VAL A 84 -2.04 2.70 -7.40
N SER A 85 -2.99 3.53 -7.00
CA SER A 85 -3.70 3.41 -5.72
C SER A 85 -5.18 3.71 -5.87
N ASP A 86 -5.95 3.38 -4.85
CA ASP A 86 -7.32 3.85 -4.75
C ASP A 86 -7.40 5.37 -4.47
N GLY A 87 -8.61 5.91 -4.51
CA GLY A 87 -8.89 7.32 -4.27
C GLY A 87 -8.73 7.78 -2.82
N TRP A 88 -8.06 7.03 -1.93
CA TRP A 88 -7.98 7.40 -0.53
C TRP A 88 -7.19 8.70 -0.32
N THR A 89 -7.72 9.55 0.58
CA THR A 89 -7.22 10.92 0.76
C THR A 89 -5.79 10.95 1.30
N ALA A 90 -5.36 9.90 2.00
CA ALA A 90 -3.99 9.75 2.50
C ALA A 90 -2.95 9.80 1.37
N TYR A 91 -3.31 9.30 0.18
CA TYR A 91 -2.43 9.21 -0.98
C TYR A 91 -2.32 10.49 -1.79
N ARG A 92 -3.09 11.54 -1.49
CA ARG A 92 -3.02 12.83 -2.22
C ARG A 92 -1.61 13.44 -2.23
N ARG A 93 -0.79 13.12 -1.21
CA ARG A 93 0.59 13.61 -1.13
C ARG A 93 1.56 12.84 -2.03
N ILE A 94 1.21 11.64 -2.51
CA ILE A 94 2.04 10.87 -3.45
C ILE A 94 2.28 11.69 -4.73
N SER A 95 1.24 12.34 -5.27
CA SER A 95 1.37 13.17 -6.47
C SER A 95 2.30 14.38 -6.30
N LYS A 96 2.59 14.80 -5.05
CA LYS A 96 3.60 15.83 -4.75
C LYS A 96 5.01 15.25 -4.68
N LEU A 97 5.14 13.99 -4.29
CA LEU A 97 6.41 13.28 -4.16
C LEU A 97 6.85 12.63 -5.48
N ARG A 98 5.91 12.30 -6.35
CA ARG A 98 6.12 11.50 -7.57
C ARG A 98 5.27 12.04 -8.71
N LYS A 99 5.88 12.16 -9.89
CA LYS A 99 5.19 12.62 -11.11
C LYS A 99 4.24 11.57 -11.68
N SER A 100 4.50 10.28 -11.46
CA SER A 100 3.73 9.17 -12.03
C SER A 100 2.88 8.50 -10.95
N HIS A 101 1.66 9.00 -10.76
CA HIS A 101 0.68 8.45 -9.82
C HIS A 101 -0.69 8.34 -10.49
N GLY A 102 -1.14 7.12 -10.72
CA GLY A 102 -2.51 6.79 -11.14
C GLY A 102 -3.40 6.57 -9.91
N VAL A 103 -4.63 7.07 -9.97
CA VAL A 103 -5.59 6.99 -8.87
C VAL A 103 -6.92 6.48 -9.40
N ILE A 104 -7.46 5.42 -8.82
CA ILE A 104 -8.78 4.88 -9.15
C ILE A 104 -9.77 5.21 -8.06
N ASN A 105 -10.87 5.86 -8.45
CA ASN A 105 -12.00 6.00 -7.56
C ASN A 105 -12.98 4.83 -7.75
N HIS A 106 -12.87 3.80 -6.92
CA HIS A 106 -13.73 2.62 -6.95
C HIS A 106 -15.22 2.89 -6.72
N LYS A 107 -15.61 4.08 -6.25
CA LYS A 107 -17.04 4.47 -6.21
C LYS A 107 -17.61 4.80 -7.58
N LEU A 108 -16.74 5.19 -8.52
CA LEU A 108 -17.13 5.66 -9.84
C LEU A 108 -16.81 4.62 -10.90
N ASN A 109 -15.62 4.02 -10.85
CA ASN A 109 -15.15 3.08 -11.87
C ASN A 109 -14.24 2.00 -11.27
N PHE A 110 -14.25 0.81 -11.86
CA PHE A 110 -13.29 -0.27 -11.55
C PHE A 110 -12.00 -0.16 -12.36
N VAL A 111 -12.06 0.50 -13.52
CA VAL A 111 -10.94 0.79 -14.42
C VAL A 111 -11.06 2.26 -14.81
N ASP A 112 -9.96 3.01 -14.85
CA ASP A 112 -10.02 4.41 -15.27
C ASP A 112 -10.54 4.52 -16.73
N PRO A 113 -11.56 5.37 -17.00
CA PRO A 113 -12.17 5.47 -18.31
C PRO A 113 -11.27 6.13 -19.38
N ARG A 114 -10.19 6.81 -18.96
CA ARG A 114 -9.23 7.49 -19.82
C ARG A 114 -7.94 6.69 -19.99
N ASP A 115 -7.63 5.81 -19.06
CA ASP A 115 -6.45 4.95 -19.07
C ASP A 115 -6.75 3.56 -18.52
N SER A 116 -6.92 2.57 -19.39
CA SER A 116 -7.24 1.19 -18.99
C SER A 116 -6.13 0.50 -18.20
N SER A 117 -4.92 1.07 -18.15
CA SER A 117 -3.84 0.56 -17.31
C SER A 117 -3.96 0.97 -15.84
N VAL A 118 -4.89 1.87 -15.50
CA VAL A 118 -5.10 2.37 -14.15
C VAL A 118 -6.33 1.65 -13.58
N HIS A 119 -6.07 0.58 -12.81
CA HIS A 119 -7.05 -0.23 -12.08
C HIS A 119 -6.38 -0.82 -10.82
N THR A 120 -7.15 -1.26 -9.82
CA THR A 120 -6.67 -1.94 -8.61
C THR A 120 -7.67 -3.04 -8.25
#